data_AF-A0A4Y8HZX7-F1
#
_entry.id   AF-A0A4Y8HZX7-F1
#
_cell.length_a   1.000
_cell.length_b   1.000
_cell.length_c   1.000
_cell.angle_alpha   90.00
_cell.angle_beta   90.00
_cell.angle_gamma   90.00
#
_symmetry.space_group_name_H-M   'P 1'
#
loop_
_entity.id
_entity.type
_entity.pdbx_description
1 polymer ?
#
loop_
_entity_poly.entity_id
_entity_poly.type
_entity_poly.pdbx_seq_one_letter_code
_entity_poly.pdbx_strand_id
1 'polypeptide(L)'
;MKKFIITILIFLIGVIAGYLIFSVQNPDFENLSPEQMYQKVIKERDYAISQAVARGDFRCCINPPCTMCYMEANQWNNFTPGTCACDDLIAQGKEPCPQCKTGLCEGLDSTCNLKSLDD
;
A
#
# COMPACT_ATOMS: atom_id res chain seq x y z
N MET A 1 13.20 38.12 40.87
CA MET A 1 13.21 38.60 39.47
C MET A 1 14.06 37.73 38.54
N LYS A 2 15.37 37.53 38.77
CA LYS A 2 16.23 36.69 37.89
C LYS A 2 15.69 35.26 37.63
N LYS A 3 15.21 34.56 38.67
CA LYS A 3 14.66 33.20 38.52
C LYS A 3 13.42 33.16 37.62
N PHE A 4 12.58 34.20 37.67
CA PHE A 4 11.37 34.32 36.85
C PHE A 4 11.70 34.57 35.37
N ILE A 5 12.72 35.39 35.11
CA ILE A 5 13.21 35.67 33.75
C ILE A 5 13.79 34.40 33.10
N ILE A 6 14.51 33.58 33.87
CA ILE A 6 15.07 32.31 33.38
C ILE A 6 13.95 31.33 32.99
N THR A 7 12.89 31.23 33.80
CA THR A 7 11.75 30.34 33.48
C THR A 7 11.04 30.76 32.19
N ILE A 8 10.84 32.07 31.98
CA ILE A 8 10.22 32.59 30.74
C ILE A 8 11.09 32.28 29.53
N LEU A 9 12.41 32.45 29.64
CA LEU A 9 13.34 32.14 28.55
C LEU A 9 13.31 30.66 28.15
N ILE A 10 13.28 29.74 29.13
CA ILE A 10 13.20 28.30 28.86
C ILE A 10 11.88 27.97 28.14
N PHE A 11 10.77 28.59 28.57
CA PHE A 11 9.48 28.37 27.93
C PHE A 11 9.45 28.89 26.48
N LEU A 12 10.02 30.07 26.24
CA LEU A 12 10.12 30.66 24.91
C LEU A 12 10.98 29.82 23.97
N ILE A 13 12.13 29.32 24.45
CA ILE A 13 12.99 28.42 23.70
C ILE A 13 12.26 27.10 23.39
N GLY A 14 11.51 26.56 24.35
CA GLY A 14 10.69 25.37 24.16
C GLY A 14 9.62 25.55 23.07
N VAL A 15 8.94 26.69 23.05
CA VAL A 15 7.93 27.00 22.01
C VAL A 15 8.58 27.17 20.63
N ILE A 16 9.71 27.88 20.54
CA ILE A 16 10.41 28.07 19.26
C ILE A 16 10.95 26.74 18.73
N ALA A 17 11.59 25.93 19.59
CA ALA A 17 12.07 24.60 19.22
C ALA A 17 10.91 23.69 18.79
N GLY A 18 9.79 23.71 19.50
CA GLY A 18 8.59 22.97 19.14
C GLY A 18 8.01 23.38 17.78
N TYR A 19 7.92 24.68 17.50
CA TYR A 19 7.44 25.20 16.22
C TYR A 19 8.35 24.78 15.05
N LEU A 20 9.67 24.89 15.23
CA LEU A 20 10.64 24.49 14.19
C LEU A 20 10.56 22.99 13.91
N ILE A 21 10.43 22.14 14.93
CA ILE A 21 10.26 20.69 14.74
C ILE A 21 8.95 20.39 14.01
N PHE A 22 7.86 21.08 14.35
CA PHE A 22 6.56 20.85 13.71
C PHE A 22 6.53 21.31 12.25
N SER A 23 7.21 22.42 11.91
CA SER A 23 7.29 22.94 10.53
C SER A 23 8.07 22.03 9.56
N VAL A 24 8.83 21.06 10.07
CA VAL A 24 9.60 20.11 9.26
C VAL A 24 8.83 18.80 9.05
N GLN A 25 7.66 18.63 9.70
CA GLN A 25 6.87 17.41 9.58
C GLN A 25 5.83 17.52 8.46
N ASN A 26 6.15 16.84 7.36
CA ASN A 26 5.32 16.45 6.20
C ASN A 26 5.20 17.40 4.98
N PRO A 27 6.33 17.74 4.32
CA PRO A 27 6.31 18.36 2.97
C PRO A 27 6.06 17.35 1.83
N ASP A 28 5.65 16.12 2.14
CA ASP A 28 6.05 14.96 1.35
C ASP A 28 5.32 14.82 0.00
N PHE A 29 4.20 15.54 -0.16
CA PHE A 29 3.46 15.71 -1.41
C PHE A 29 3.20 17.18 -1.78
N GLU A 30 3.29 18.13 -0.86
CA GLU A 30 2.81 19.51 -1.04
C GLU A 30 3.52 20.26 -2.18
N ASN A 31 4.80 19.96 -2.43
CA ASN A 31 5.60 20.62 -3.47
C ASN A 31 5.83 19.75 -4.73
N LEU A 32 5.11 18.63 -4.86
CA LEU A 32 5.26 17.72 -5.99
C LEU A 32 4.28 18.10 -7.11
N SER A 33 4.74 18.01 -8.37
CA SER A 33 3.83 18.03 -9.51
C SER A 33 2.96 16.75 -9.51
N PRO A 34 1.79 16.74 -10.16
CA PRO A 34 0.95 15.54 -10.26
C PRO A 34 1.71 14.30 -10.76
N GLU A 35 2.62 14.47 -11.71
CA GLU A 35 3.48 13.39 -12.21
C GLU A 35 4.43 12.89 -11.11
N GLN A 36 5.06 13.78 -10.37
CA GLN A 36 5.95 13.39 -9.26
C GLN A 36 5.17 12.69 -8.13
N MET A 37 3.95 13.13 -7.84
CA MET A 37 3.06 12.46 -6.89
C MET A 37 2.73 11.04 -7.36
N TYR A 38 2.38 10.87 -8.63
CA TYR A 38 2.12 9.56 -9.23
C TYR A 38 3.32 8.62 -9.10
N GLN A 39 4.51 9.07 -9.54
CA GLN A 39 5.73 8.26 -9.43
C GLN A 39 6.07 7.90 -7.99
N LYS A 40 5.85 8.82 -7.05
CA LYS A 40 6.04 8.55 -5.62
C LYS A 40 5.09 7.47 -5.12
N VAL A 41 3.79 7.56 -5.41
CA VAL A 41 2.80 6.55 -5.01
C VAL A 41 3.15 5.17 -5.59
N ILE A 42 3.53 5.10 -6.87
CA ILE A 42 3.93 3.85 -7.51
C ILE A 42 5.15 3.25 -6.82
N LYS A 43 6.18 4.06 -6.54
CA LYS A 43 7.40 3.59 -5.87
C LYS A 43 7.13 3.06 -4.46
N GLU A 44 6.37 3.79 -3.65
CA GLU A 44 6.04 3.36 -2.28
C GLU A 44 5.18 2.10 -2.28
N ARG A 45 4.22 2.01 -3.21
CA ARG A 45 3.42 0.80 -3.43
C ARG A 45 4.30 -0.39 -3.79
N ASP A 46 5.16 -0.25 -4.79
CA ASP A 46 6.03 -1.33 -5.29
C ASP A 46 7.02 -1.80 -4.22
N TYR A 47 7.53 -0.86 -3.40
CA TYR A 47 8.31 -1.20 -2.23
C TYR A 47 7.49 -2.03 -1.21
N ALA A 48 6.29 -1.58 -0.84
CA ALA A 48 5.44 -2.31 0.11
C ALA A 48 5.10 -3.73 -0.38
N ILE A 49 4.81 -3.88 -1.69
CA ILE A 49 4.59 -5.18 -2.34
C ILE A 49 5.81 -6.06 -2.18
N SER A 50 6.99 -5.56 -2.55
CA SER A 50 8.22 -6.34 -2.49
C SER A 50 8.48 -6.88 -1.08
N GLN A 51 8.18 -6.08 -0.05
CA GLN A 51 8.30 -6.49 1.35
C GLN A 51 7.26 -7.55 1.72
N ALA A 52 6.01 -7.38 1.30
CA ALA A 52 4.95 -8.34 1.56
C ALA A 52 5.19 -9.68 0.85
N VAL A 53 5.70 -9.66 -0.40
CA VAL A 53 6.15 -10.87 -1.12
C VAL A 53 7.28 -11.55 -0.37
N ALA A 54 8.28 -10.81 0.09
CA ALA A 54 9.42 -11.37 0.84
C ALA A 54 8.99 -12.03 2.16
N ARG A 55 7.90 -11.53 2.79
CA ARG A 55 7.29 -12.15 3.99
C ARG A 55 6.37 -13.33 3.67
N GLY A 56 6.00 -13.53 2.40
CA GLY A 56 5.04 -14.54 1.98
C GLY A 56 3.57 -14.13 2.16
N ASP A 57 3.32 -12.85 2.41
CA ASP A 57 1.99 -12.27 2.65
C ASP A 57 1.30 -11.83 1.34
N PHE A 58 1.97 -11.94 0.20
CA PHE A 58 1.50 -11.36 -1.06
C PHE A 58 1.62 -12.33 -2.22
N ARG A 59 0.49 -12.93 -2.63
CA ARG A 59 0.37 -13.89 -3.73
C ARG A 59 -0.74 -13.47 -4.68
N CYS A 60 -0.39 -12.62 -5.66
CA CYS A 60 -1.31 -12.22 -6.71
C CYS A 60 -1.25 -13.20 -7.88
N CYS A 61 -2.42 -13.45 -8.48
CA CYS A 61 -2.64 -14.34 -9.62
C CYS A 61 -2.13 -13.78 -10.97
N ILE A 62 -1.85 -12.47 -11.05
CA ILE A 62 -1.49 -11.75 -12.29
C ILE A 62 -0.35 -10.76 -12.05
N ASN A 63 0.37 -10.44 -13.12
CA ASN A 63 1.43 -9.43 -13.15
C ASN A 63 1.14 -8.41 -14.27
N PRO A 64 0.98 -7.11 -13.97
CA PRO A 64 1.14 -6.46 -12.66
C PRO A 64 0.07 -6.84 -11.64
N PRO A 65 0.38 -6.80 -10.33
CA PRO A 65 -0.61 -7.11 -9.30
C PRO A 65 -1.88 -6.26 -9.38
N CYS A 66 -3.01 -6.89 -9.11
CA CYS A 66 -4.33 -6.26 -9.17
C CYS A 66 -4.56 -5.24 -8.04
N THR A 67 -5.47 -4.28 -8.25
CA THR A 67 -5.78 -3.25 -7.25
C THR A 67 -6.51 -3.82 -6.04
N MET A 68 -7.21 -4.95 -6.17
CA MET A 68 -7.93 -5.59 -5.06
C MET A 68 -7.03 -5.95 -3.88
N CYS A 69 -5.75 -6.25 -4.14
CA CYS A 69 -4.77 -6.55 -3.10
C CYS A 69 -4.21 -5.29 -2.40
N TYR A 70 -4.51 -4.09 -2.90
CA TYR A 70 -4.13 -2.81 -2.29
C TYR A 70 -5.31 -2.06 -1.67
N MET A 71 -6.52 -2.60 -1.78
CA MET A 71 -7.72 -2.03 -1.14
C MET A 71 -7.75 -2.33 0.35
N GLU A 72 -8.76 -1.77 1.02
CA GLU A 72 -9.13 -2.12 2.39
C GLU A 72 -9.34 -3.63 2.58
N ALA A 73 -9.42 -4.06 3.83
CA ALA A 73 -9.61 -5.46 4.22
C ALA A 73 -10.80 -6.09 3.48
N ASN A 74 -10.52 -7.16 2.74
CA ASN A 74 -11.50 -7.89 1.94
C ASN A 74 -11.08 -9.37 1.83
N GLN A 75 -11.94 -10.21 1.24
CA GLN A 75 -11.65 -11.65 1.15
C GLN A 75 -10.36 -11.99 0.39
N TRP A 76 -10.00 -11.21 -0.66
CA TRP A 76 -8.85 -11.48 -1.54
C TRP A 76 -7.51 -11.02 -0.95
N ASN A 77 -7.52 -10.20 0.09
CA ASN A 77 -6.35 -9.89 0.92
C ASN A 77 -6.45 -10.53 2.31
N ASN A 78 -7.21 -11.64 2.45
CA ASN A 78 -7.40 -12.33 3.73
C ASN A 78 -7.74 -11.38 4.90
N PHE A 79 -8.57 -10.38 4.61
CA PHE A 79 -9.00 -9.32 5.52
C PHE A 79 -7.86 -8.53 6.18
N THR A 80 -6.70 -8.47 5.53
CA THR A 80 -5.51 -7.74 5.99
C THR A 80 -5.04 -6.77 4.90
N PRO A 81 -5.17 -5.45 5.11
CA PRO A 81 -4.71 -4.45 4.14
C PRO A 81 -3.22 -4.62 3.81
N GLY A 82 -2.86 -4.44 2.54
CA GLY A 82 -1.47 -4.55 2.09
C GLY A 82 -0.96 -6.00 1.91
N THR A 83 -1.86 -6.99 1.91
CA THR A 83 -1.55 -8.40 1.63
C THR A 83 -2.33 -8.89 0.41
N CYS A 84 -2.06 -10.10 -0.06
CA CYS A 84 -2.76 -10.68 -1.21
C CYS A 84 -2.79 -12.20 -1.08
N ALA A 85 -3.99 -12.79 -1.19
CA ALA A 85 -4.21 -14.23 -1.09
C ALA A 85 -4.90 -14.80 -2.35
N CYS A 86 -4.95 -14.03 -3.45
CA CYS A 86 -5.68 -14.41 -4.65
C CYS A 86 -5.26 -15.78 -5.20
N ASP A 87 -3.95 -16.05 -5.27
CA ASP A 87 -3.43 -17.32 -5.79
C ASP A 87 -3.88 -18.51 -4.92
N ASP A 88 -3.74 -18.38 -3.59
CA ASP A 88 -4.16 -19.40 -2.63
C ASP A 88 -5.67 -19.66 -2.69
N LEU A 89 -6.48 -18.61 -2.88
CA LEU A 89 -7.93 -18.73 -2.99
C LEU A 89 -8.33 -19.48 -4.26
N ILE A 90 -7.66 -19.20 -5.38
CA ILE A 90 -7.89 -19.91 -6.64
C ILE A 90 -7.50 -21.38 -6.50
N ALA A 91 -6.35 -21.68 -5.92
CA ALA A 91 -5.90 -23.05 -5.66
C ALA A 91 -6.84 -23.83 -4.71
N GLN A 92 -7.67 -23.14 -3.93
CA GLN A 92 -8.73 -23.73 -3.08
C GLN A 92 -10.08 -23.87 -3.80
N GLY A 93 -10.18 -23.52 -5.09
CA GLY A 93 -11.43 -23.49 -5.85
C GLY A 93 -12.38 -22.35 -5.46
N LYS A 94 -11.90 -21.32 -4.77
CA LYS A 94 -12.70 -20.14 -4.40
C LYS A 94 -12.75 -19.13 -5.55
N GLU A 95 -13.73 -18.24 -5.49
CA GLU A 95 -13.97 -17.27 -6.56
C GLU A 95 -12.80 -16.26 -6.68
N PRO A 96 -12.17 -16.14 -7.87
CA PRO A 96 -11.11 -15.17 -8.09
C PRO A 96 -11.63 -13.74 -8.00
N CYS A 97 -10.75 -12.79 -7.70
CA CYS A 97 -11.14 -11.38 -7.74
C CYS A 97 -11.49 -10.95 -9.18
N PRO A 98 -12.30 -9.88 -9.36
CA PRO A 98 -12.74 -9.46 -10.70
C PRO A 98 -11.59 -9.22 -11.70
N GLN A 99 -10.46 -8.71 -11.23
CA GLN A 99 -9.27 -8.45 -12.06
C GLN A 99 -8.48 -9.73 -12.33
N CYS A 100 -8.36 -10.66 -11.37
CA CYS A 100 -7.80 -11.99 -11.63
C CYS A 100 -8.62 -12.71 -12.69
N LYS A 101 -9.95 -12.62 -12.62
CA LYS A 101 -10.86 -13.20 -13.61
C LYS A 101 -10.49 -12.67 -14.99
N THR A 102 -10.48 -11.35 -15.21
CA THR A 102 -10.12 -10.80 -16.53
C THR A 102 -8.69 -11.15 -16.95
N GLY A 103 -7.70 -10.93 -16.09
CA GLY A 103 -6.28 -11.08 -16.44
C GLY A 103 -5.84 -12.53 -16.69
N LEU A 104 -6.46 -13.52 -16.04
CA LEU A 104 -6.23 -14.93 -16.34
C LEU A 104 -6.92 -15.34 -17.65
N CYS A 105 -8.07 -14.75 -17.98
CA CYS A 105 -8.80 -15.05 -19.21
C CYS A 105 -8.14 -14.43 -20.46
N GLU A 106 -7.45 -13.29 -20.36
CA GLU A 106 -6.79 -12.66 -21.51
C GLU A 106 -5.62 -13.49 -22.07
N GLY A 107 -5.10 -14.44 -21.29
CA GLY A 107 -4.10 -15.42 -21.74
C GLY A 107 -4.68 -16.70 -22.36
N LEU A 108 -6.01 -16.91 -22.28
CA LEU A 108 -6.67 -18.15 -22.68
C LEU A 108 -7.73 -17.88 -23.76
N ASP A 109 -7.50 -18.40 -24.95
CA ASP A 109 -8.32 -18.14 -26.13
C ASP A 109 -9.79 -18.57 -25.92
N SER A 110 -10.69 -17.59 -25.94
CA SER A 110 -12.15 -17.65 -26.12
C SER A 110 -13.07 -18.51 -25.22
N THR A 111 -12.57 -19.28 -24.25
CA THR A 111 -13.45 -19.96 -23.28
C THR A 111 -12.87 -19.95 -21.87
N CYS A 112 -13.00 -18.82 -21.18
CA CYS A 112 -12.57 -18.72 -19.78
C CYS A 112 -13.53 -19.47 -18.84
N ASN A 113 -13.37 -20.79 -18.77
CA ASN A 113 -13.89 -21.60 -17.68
C ASN A 113 -12.79 -21.73 -16.63
N LEU A 114 -12.87 -20.91 -15.57
CA LEU A 114 -11.97 -20.99 -14.40
C LEU A 114 -11.98 -22.36 -13.68
N LYS A 115 -12.83 -23.29 -14.12
CA LYS A 115 -12.91 -24.69 -13.66
C LYS A 115 -11.90 -25.64 -14.31
N SER A 116 -11.14 -25.21 -15.32
CA SER A 116 -10.23 -26.08 -16.09
C SER A 116 -8.74 -25.83 -15.84
N LEU A 117 -8.38 -25.18 -14.73
CA LEU A 117 -6.99 -24.94 -14.33
C LEU A 117 -6.51 -25.92 -13.24
N ASP A 118 -7.30 -26.95 -12.96
CA ASP A 118 -7.03 -28.02 -11.97
C ASP A 118 -6.44 -29.32 -12.60
N ASP A 119 -5.92 -29.26 -13.83
CA ASP A 119 -5.28 -30.41 -14.52
C ASP A 119 -3.75 -30.24 -14.65
#